data_AF-A0A377Q2I0-F1
#
_entry.id   AF-A0A377Q2I0-F1
#
_cell.length_a   1.000
_cell.length_b   1.000
_cell.length_c   1.000
_cell.angle_alpha   90.00
_cell.angle_beta   90.00
_cell.angle_gamma   90.00
#
_symmetry.space_group_name_H-M   'P 1'
#
loop_
_entity.id
_entity.type
_entity.pdbx_description
1 polymer ?
#
loop_
_entity_poly.entity_id
_entity_poly.type
_entity_poly.pdbx_seq_one_letter_code
_entity_poly.pdbx_strand_id
1 'polypeptide(L)'
;MLIHNADKILFRKIYFAANNHKESALAQEEIQSLKPNQESPQDSTKISIKNKLTNDSSYQLVMFEDGISGDKVQALLSKENIQRLQEKFDKSDFYTRDDGVLRLSGKAESYVSGWYGEIAYNMGAFNADLNKDGKFSPQENALIKDDYTFLTAEKSTIYGDSINIYGVESYIAKPPTNQQTKTLDDLLDGLISADMDLNGKVTLKEHLKNTEGSLYTAIKEILNSQVNPLENLNPTQEIKTPKQRVLEEISKQEAMALLAKIKQNGNLESLSPKEKEALQKYFSNEMQRIKQEKNDLETTNKHLNEAIQNFSEQILSKESLIFETKA
;
A
#
# COMPACT_ATOMS: atom_id res chain seq x y z
N MET A 1 5.28 -24.60 3.51
CA MET A 1 3.88 -24.34 3.10
C MET A 1 3.89 -23.41 1.90
N LEU A 2 3.19 -23.77 0.82
CA LEU A 2 3.21 -23.06 -0.47
C LEU A 2 1.90 -22.30 -0.70
N ILE A 3 2.01 -21.13 -1.35
CA ILE A 3 0.85 -20.35 -1.81
C ILE A 3 0.85 -20.37 -3.33
N HIS A 4 -0.21 -20.91 -3.92
CA HIS A 4 -0.36 -21.01 -5.37
C HIS A 4 -1.23 -19.86 -5.89
N ASN A 5 -0.85 -19.34 -7.06
CA ASN A 5 -1.59 -18.30 -7.81
C ASN A 5 -1.72 -16.96 -7.07
N ALA A 6 -0.72 -16.55 -6.28
CA ALA A 6 -0.69 -15.23 -5.64
C ALA A 6 -0.28 -14.08 -6.58
N ASP A 7 0.15 -14.41 -7.79
CA ASP A 7 0.51 -13.50 -8.88
C ASP A 7 -0.70 -12.94 -9.65
N LYS A 8 -1.93 -13.27 -9.20
CA LYS A 8 -3.16 -12.69 -9.76
C LYS A 8 -3.13 -11.17 -9.66
N ILE A 9 -3.44 -10.52 -10.77
CA ILE A 9 -3.42 -9.06 -10.91
C ILE A 9 -4.71 -8.49 -10.32
N LEU A 10 -4.58 -7.53 -9.41
CA LEU A 10 -5.68 -6.75 -8.85
C LEU A 10 -5.97 -5.55 -9.75
N PHE A 11 -4.95 -4.74 -10.01
CA PHE A 11 -5.06 -3.51 -10.78
C PHE A 11 -3.94 -3.44 -11.81
N ARG A 12 -4.21 -2.74 -12.92
CA ARG A 12 -3.25 -2.53 -13.99
C ARG A 12 -3.36 -1.10 -14.46
N LYS A 13 -2.22 -0.42 -14.61
CA LYS A 13 -2.19 0.92 -15.18
C LYS A 13 -2.63 0.92 -16.65
N ILE A 14 -3.14 2.05 -17.12
CA ILE A 14 -3.35 2.24 -18.55
C ILE A 14 -1.98 2.31 -19.25
N TYR A 15 -1.89 1.66 -20.42
CA TYR A 15 -0.67 1.70 -21.23
C TYR A 15 -0.68 2.95 -22.12
N PHE A 16 0.36 3.76 -21.97
CA PHE A 16 0.70 4.84 -22.89
C PHE A 16 2.12 4.63 -23.41
N ALA A 17 2.37 5.03 -24.65
CA ALA A 17 3.70 5.00 -25.23
C ALA A 17 4.57 6.10 -24.60
N ALA A 18 5.82 5.74 -24.27
CA ALA A 18 6.79 6.69 -23.73
C ALA A 18 7.09 7.81 -24.74
N ASN A 19 6.87 9.06 -24.32
CA ASN A 19 7.25 10.23 -25.08
C ASN A 19 8.47 10.90 -24.45
N ASN A 20 9.63 10.74 -25.08
CA ASN A 20 10.87 11.35 -24.60
C ASN A 20 10.92 12.80 -25.07
N HIS A 21 10.58 13.72 -24.17
CA HIS A 21 10.74 15.14 -24.43
C HIS A 21 12.20 15.52 -24.31
N LYS A 22 12.71 16.31 -25.26
CA LYS A 22 14.05 16.89 -25.15
C LYS A 22 14.07 17.89 -24.00
N GLU A 23 15.14 17.91 -23.24
CA GLU A 23 15.34 18.86 -22.14
C GLU A 23 15.11 20.31 -22.56
N SER A 24 15.57 20.70 -23.77
CA SER A 24 15.32 22.04 -24.32
C SER A 24 13.83 22.37 -24.50
N ALA A 25 13.00 21.37 -24.80
CA ALA A 25 11.55 21.56 -24.92
C ALA A 25 10.90 21.70 -23.54
N LEU A 26 11.35 20.93 -22.54
CA LEU A 26 10.89 21.03 -21.15
C LEU A 26 11.28 22.38 -20.52
N ALA A 27 12.49 22.87 -20.78
CA ALA A 27 12.92 24.20 -20.35
C ALA A 27 12.12 25.33 -21.02
N GLN A 28 11.76 25.17 -22.30
CA GLN A 28 10.88 26.13 -22.99
C GLN A 28 9.46 26.12 -22.42
N GLU A 29 8.92 24.94 -22.12
CA GLU A 29 7.63 24.76 -21.45
C GLU A 29 7.62 25.48 -20.09
N GLU A 30 8.68 25.31 -19.31
CA GLU A 30 8.87 26.00 -18.03
C GLU A 30 8.86 27.52 -18.20
N ILE A 31 9.69 28.06 -19.09
CA ILE A 31 9.75 29.50 -19.37
C ILE A 31 8.37 30.03 -19.78
N GLN A 32 7.61 29.28 -20.56
CA GLN A 32 6.27 29.67 -21.00
C GLN A 32 5.27 29.70 -19.84
N SER A 33 5.33 28.71 -18.94
CA SER A 33 4.46 28.63 -17.77
C SER A 33 4.74 29.70 -16.71
N LEU A 34 5.95 30.26 -16.66
CA LEU A 34 6.36 31.32 -15.72
C LEU A 34 6.06 32.74 -16.23
N LYS A 35 5.59 32.91 -17.48
CA LYS A 35 5.25 34.23 -18.02
C LYS A 35 3.96 34.75 -17.39
N PRO A 36 3.97 35.92 -16.73
CA PRO A 36 2.75 36.54 -16.24
C PRO A 36 1.93 37.06 -17.44
N ASN A 37 0.65 36.67 -17.51
CA ASN A 37 -0.40 37.21 -18.40
C ASN A 37 -0.46 36.76 -19.87
N GLN A 38 -0.27 35.48 -20.19
CA GLN A 38 -0.93 34.93 -21.39
C GLN A 38 -1.88 33.81 -20.99
N GLU A 39 -3.14 34.17 -20.75
CA GLU A 39 -4.27 33.25 -20.87
C GLU A 39 -4.34 32.76 -22.33
N SER A 40 -3.47 31.82 -22.69
CA SER A 40 -3.73 30.99 -23.86
C SER A 40 -4.84 30.01 -23.47
N PRO A 41 -5.91 29.84 -24.27
CA PRO A 41 -7.06 29.02 -23.89
C PRO A 41 -6.80 27.50 -23.81
N GLN A 42 -5.53 27.05 -23.90
CA GLN A 42 -5.18 25.63 -24.06
C GLN A 42 -4.23 25.05 -23.01
N ASP A 43 -3.62 25.86 -22.12
CA ASP A 43 -2.76 25.34 -21.04
C ASP A 43 -3.55 25.23 -19.71
N SER A 44 -4.59 24.39 -19.68
CA SER A 44 -5.28 24.08 -18.41
C SER A 44 -4.46 23.09 -17.59
N THR A 45 -3.49 23.61 -16.84
CA THR A 45 -2.77 22.80 -15.85
C THR A 45 -3.69 22.49 -14.66
N LYS A 46 -4.00 21.22 -14.44
CA LYS A 46 -4.76 20.73 -13.28
C LYS A 46 -3.82 20.64 -12.08
N ILE A 47 -4.02 21.52 -11.10
CA ILE A 47 -3.16 21.61 -9.92
C ILE A 47 -3.78 20.81 -8.76
N SER A 48 -2.97 19.93 -8.15
CA SER A 48 -3.31 19.19 -6.94
C SER A 48 -3.90 20.07 -5.85
N ILE A 49 -5.02 19.60 -5.29
CA ILE A 49 -5.67 20.24 -4.14
C ILE A 49 -4.93 19.89 -2.85
N LYS A 50 -4.28 18.72 -2.75
CA LYS A 50 -3.44 18.34 -1.60
C LYS A 50 -2.29 19.33 -1.40
N ASN A 51 -1.70 19.82 -2.49
CA ASN A 51 -0.67 20.87 -2.43
C ASN A 51 -1.17 22.18 -1.81
N LYS A 52 -2.45 22.52 -2.00
CA LYS A 52 -3.06 23.71 -1.38
C LYS A 52 -3.38 23.52 0.11
N LEU A 53 -3.40 22.27 0.58
CA LEU A 53 -3.83 21.91 1.93
C LEU A 53 -2.67 21.63 2.88
N THR A 54 -1.49 21.26 2.36
CA THR A 54 -0.38 20.78 3.18
C THR A 54 0.95 21.37 2.74
N ASN A 55 1.78 21.82 3.70
CA ASN A 55 3.20 22.11 3.50
C ASN A 55 4.07 20.93 3.97
N ASP A 56 3.67 19.70 3.60
CA ASP A 56 4.36 18.50 4.05
C ASP A 56 5.63 18.25 3.22
N SER A 57 6.78 18.45 3.86
CA SER A 57 8.10 18.25 3.25
C SER A 57 8.41 16.80 2.85
N SER A 58 7.57 15.82 3.24
CA SER A 58 7.70 14.43 2.80
C SER A 58 7.20 14.19 1.38
N TYR A 59 6.54 15.16 0.76
CA TYR A 59 6.05 15.10 -0.60
C TYR A 59 6.82 16.05 -1.53
N GLN A 60 6.73 15.79 -2.83
CA GLN A 60 7.22 16.66 -3.89
C GLN A 60 6.15 16.80 -4.98
N LEU A 61 6.04 18.00 -5.54
CA LEU A 61 5.12 18.26 -6.65
C LEU A 61 5.73 17.74 -7.95
N VAL A 62 4.92 16.97 -8.67
CA VAL A 62 5.31 16.29 -9.90
C VAL A 62 4.38 16.70 -11.01
N MET A 63 4.93 17.02 -12.17
CA MET A 63 4.17 17.40 -13.36
C MET A 63 4.29 16.33 -14.44
N PHE A 64 3.15 15.95 -15.02
CA PHE A 64 3.06 15.00 -16.12
C PHE A 64 1.85 15.31 -17.01
N GLU A 65 1.82 14.78 -18.23
CA GLU A 65 0.66 14.84 -19.10
C GLU A 65 -0.29 13.66 -18.84
N ASP A 66 -1.58 13.92 -18.65
CA ASP A 66 -2.61 12.87 -18.62
C ASP A 66 -2.74 12.25 -20.02
N GLY A 67 -2.39 10.98 -20.15
CA GLY A 67 -2.32 10.29 -21.44
C GLY A 67 -3.68 10.10 -22.12
N ILE A 68 -4.80 10.36 -21.42
CA ILE A 68 -6.14 10.38 -22.04
C ILE A 68 -6.54 11.78 -22.51
N SER A 69 -6.44 12.78 -21.64
CA SER A 69 -6.93 14.14 -21.97
C SER A 69 -5.91 15.03 -22.66
N GLY A 70 -4.61 14.73 -22.51
CA GLY A 70 -3.52 15.62 -22.90
C GLY A 70 -3.30 16.80 -21.94
N ASP A 71 -4.09 16.89 -20.87
CA ASP A 71 -3.95 17.97 -19.89
C ASP A 71 -2.70 17.77 -19.05
N LYS A 72 -2.01 18.87 -18.72
CA LYS A 72 -0.94 18.85 -17.73
C LYS A 72 -1.53 18.70 -16.34
N VAL A 73 -1.00 17.76 -15.58
CA VAL A 73 -1.41 17.47 -14.20
C VAL A 73 -0.21 17.73 -13.28
N GLN A 74 -0.47 18.41 -12.16
CA GLN A 74 0.46 18.49 -11.04
C GLN A 74 -0.09 17.69 -9.87
N ALA A 75 0.62 16.66 -9.42
CA ALA A 75 0.25 15.81 -8.29
C ALA A 75 1.36 15.78 -7.23
N LEU A 76 1.00 15.68 -5.95
CA LEU A 76 1.96 15.40 -4.89
C LEU A 76 2.22 13.90 -4.80
N LEU A 77 3.48 13.51 -4.97
CA LEU A 77 3.95 12.16 -4.70
C LEU A 77 4.90 12.17 -3.50
N SER A 78 4.89 11.09 -2.72
CA SER A 78 5.82 10.94 -1.61
C SER A 78 7.26 10.89 -2.14
N LYS A 79 8.20 11.47 -1.39
CA LYS A 79 9.63 11.42 -1.75
C LYS A 79 10.16 10.00 -1.86
N GLU A 80 9.58 9.07 -1.11
CA GLU A 80 9.88 7.65 -1.23
C GLU A 80 9.51 7.10 -2.61
N ASN A 81 8.28 7.35 -3.08
CA ASN A 81 7.89 6.93 -4.43
C ASN A 81 8.68 7.65 -5.52
N ILE A 82 9.02 8.92 -5.34
CA ILE A 82 9.91 9.63 -6.27
C ILE A 82 11.28 8.95 -6.36
N GLN A 83 11.88 8.60 -5.23
CA GLN A 83 13.14 7.89 -5.21
C GLN A 83 13.02 6.53 -5.93
N ARG A 84 11.99 5.75 -5.64
CA ARG A 84 11.75 4.45 -6.31
C ARG A 84 11.59 4.60 -7.83
N LEU A 85 10.87 5.63 -8.28
CA LEU A 85 10.73 5.95 -9.71
C LEU A 85 12.09 6.30 -10.33
N GLN A 86 12.90 7.14 -9.67
CA GLN A 86 14.23 7.53 -10.14
C GLN A 86 15.24 6.37 -10.15
N GLU A 87 15.09 5.40 -9.26
CA GLU A 87 15.89 4.16 -9.25
C GLU A 87 15.49 3.21 -10.40
N LYS A 88 14.22 3.22 -10.80
CA LYS A 88 13.67 2.34 -11.84
C LYS A 88 13.86 2.85 -13.26
N PHE A 89 13.69 4.15 -13.47
CA PHE A 89 13.61 4.77 -14.79
C PHE A 89 14.88 5.57 -15.13
N ASP A 90 15.01 5.95 -16.40
CA ASP A 90 16.19 6.65 -16.90
C ASP A 90 16.26 8.07 -16.32
N LYS A 91 17.47 8.57 -16.01
CA LYS A 91 17.63 9.93 -15.43
C LYS A 91 17.04 11.03 -16.32
N SER A 92 17.03 10.83 -17.64
CA SER A 92 16.44 11.75 -18.61
C SER A 92 14.92 11.84 -18.53
N ASP A 93 14.27 10.90 -17.84
CA ASP A 93 12.82 10.90 -17.61
C ASP A 93 12.42 11.89 -16.48
N PHE A 94 13.38 12.61 -15.89
CA PHE A 94 13.16 13.53 -14.79
C PHE A 94 13.85 14.87 -15.05
N TYR A 95 13.05 15.94 -15.12
CA TYR A 95 13.53 17.31 -15.25
C TYR A 95 13.07 18.13 -14.06
N THR A 96 14.01 18.57 -13.23
CA THR A 96 13.71 19.46 -12.09
C THR A 96 13.69 20.89 -12.60
N ARG A 97 12.51 21.51 -12.53
CA ARG A 97 12.30 22.93 -12.84
C ARG A 97 12.92 23.84 -11.77
N ASP A 98 13.20 25.09 -12.13
CA ASP A 98 13.70 26.14 -11.25
C ASP A 98 12.70 26.46 -10.13
N ASP A 99 11.40 26.27 -10.38
CA ASP A 99 10.33 26.40 -9.38
C ASP A 99 10.22 25.20 -8.41
N GLY A 100 11.08 24.19 -8.57
CA GLY A 100 11.16 23.00 -7.71
C GLY A 100 10.20 21.87 -8.10
N VAL A 101 9.36 22.05 -9.13
CA VAL A 101 8.47 21.00 -9.64
C VAL A 101 9.27 19.97 -10.44
N LEU A 102 9.04 18.68 -10.18
CA LEU A 102 9.64 17.59 -10.94
C LEU A 102 8.78 17.27 -12.17
N ARG A 103 9.20 17.72 -13.35
CA ARG A 103 8.56 17.36 -14.62
C ARG A 103 9.02 15.97 -15.05
N LEU A 104 8.08 15.03 -15.16
CA LEU A 104 8.36 13.69 -15.67
C LEU A 104 8.46 13.71 -17.20
N SER A 105 9.11 12.73 -17.78
CA SER A 105 9.09 12.48 -19.22
C SER A 105 9.25 10.97 -19.49
N GLY A 106 9.19 10.57 -20.75
CA GLY A 106 9.56 9.23 -21.17
C GLY A 106 8.75 8.14 -20.49
N LYS A 107 9.45 7.14 -19.94
CA LYS A 107 8.82 5.98 -19.31
C LYS A 107 8.27 6.33 -17.93
N ALA A 108 8.94 7.20 -17.16
CA ALA A 108 8.45 7.63 -15.87
C ALA A 108 7.09 8.37 -16.00
N GLU A 109 6.98 9.28 -16.98
CA GLU A 109 5.71 9.95 -17.27
C GLU A 109 4.63 8.95 -17.69
N SER A 110 4.92 8.06 -18.65
CA SER A 110 3.95 7.04 -19.10
C SER A 110 3.54 6.06 -18.00
N TYR A 111 4.40 5.85 -17.01
CA TYR A 111 4.09 5.02 -15.85
C TYR A 111 3.11 5.75 -14.92
N VAL A 112 3.47 6.96 -14.46
CA VAL A 112 2.64 7.75 -13.53
C VAL A 112 1.31 8.16 -14.17
N SER A 113 1.35 8.62 -15.41
CA SER A 113 0.16 8.95 -16.21
C SER A 113 -0.74 7.75 -16.42
N GLY A 114 -0.16 6.55 -16.61
CA GLY A 114 -0.92 5.31 -16.70
C GLY A 114 -1.72 4.98 -15.43
N TRP A 115 -1.11 5.18 -14.26
CA TRP A 115 -1.81 4.98 -12.97
C TRP A 115 -2.83 6.07 -12.70
N TYR A 116 -2.50 7.32 -13.02
CA TYR A 116 -3.45 8.43 -12.96
C TYR A 116 -4.69 8.14 -13.81
N GLY A 117 -4.49 7.72 -15.06
CA GLY A 117 -5.57 7.36 -15.96
C GLY A 117 -6.41 6.20 -15.43
N GLU A 118 -5.77 5.20 -14.83
CA GLU A 118 -6.47 4.08 -14.21
C GLU A 118 -7.41 4.54 -13.09
N ILE A 119 -6.94 5.41 -12.20
CA ILE A 119 -7.73 5.92 -11.07
C ILE A 119 -8.85 6.85 -11.57
N ALA A 120 -8.49 7.83 -12.39
CA ALA A 120 -9.40 8.87 -12.83
C ALA A 120 -10.56 8.31 -13.66
N TYR A 121 -10.28 7.37 -14.56
CA TYR A 121 -11.22 6.92 -15.59
C TYR A 121 -11.75 5.51 -15.33
N ASN A 122 -10.89 4.51 -15.11
CA ASN A 122 -11.33 3.10 -14.96
C ASN A 122 -11.88 2.81 -13.55
N MET A 123 -11.20 3.29 -12.51
CA MET A 123 -11.72 3.23 -11.13
C MET A 123 -12.83 4.26 -10.86
N GLY A 124 -12.99 5.24 -11.75
CA GLY A 124 -14.12 6.17 -11.78
C GLY A 124 -14.01 7.35 -10.83
N ALA A 125 -12.80 7.72 -10.39
CA ALA A 125 -12.61 8.78 -9.40
C ALA A 125 -13.18 10.15 -9.85
N PHE A 126 -13.10 10.50 -11.13
CA PHE A 126 -13.70 11.76 -11.63
C PHE A 126 -15.23 11.78 -11.54
N ASN A 127 -15.88 10.61 -11.71
CA ASN A 127 -17.34 10.51 -11.58
C ASN A 127 -17.76 10.44 -10.11
N ALA A 128 -16.85 10.00 -9.24
CA ALA A 128 -17.07 9.89 -7.80
C ALA A 128 -17.00 11.24 -7.09
N ASP A 129 -16.17 12.19 -7.54
CA ASP A 129 -16.10 13.57 -7.01
C ASP A 129 -17.32 14.40 -7.45
N LEU A 130 -18.43 14.25 -6.73
CA LEU A 130 -19.73 14.81 -7.10
C LEU A 130 -19.75 16.33 -6.96
N ASN A 131 -19.07 16.85 -5.94
CA ASN A 131 -19.01 18.28 -5.67
C ASN A 131 -17.84 18.99 -6.39
N LYS A 132 -16.94 18.22 -7.02
CA LYS A 132 -15.77 18.69 -7.78
C LYS A 132 -14.78 19.48 -6.92
N ASP A 133 -14.67 19.13 -5.64
CA ASP A 133 -13.75 19.76 -4.71
C ASP A 133 -12.39 19.05 -4.63
N GLY A 134 -12.21 18.00 -5.45
CA GLY A 134 -11.03 17.13 -5.57
C GLY A 134 -10.66 16.38 -4.30
N LYS A 135 -11.60 16.27 -3.37
CA LYS A 135 -11.56 15.37 -2.21
C LYS A 135 -12.68 14.36 -2.37
N PHE A 136 -12.48 13.20 -1.77
CA PHE A 136 -13.49 12.16 -1.70
C PHE A 136 -13.99 12.09 -0.28
N SER A 137 -15.21 12.59 -0.07
CA SER A 137 -15.98 12.29 1.14
C SER A 137 -16.18 10.77 1.30
N PRO A 138 -16.56 10.26 2.49
CA PRO A 138 -16.85 8.85 2.67
C PRO A 138 -17.85 8.27 1.65
N GLN A 139 -18.84 9.06 1.24
CA GLN A 139 -19.85 8.69 0.25
C GLN A 139 -19.28 8.64 -1.16
N GLU A 140 -18.44 9.62 -1.54
CA GLU A 140 -17.79 9.67 -2.85
C GLU A 140 -16.73 8.58 -2.97
N ASN A 141 -15.96 8.34 -1.91
CA ASN A 141 -14.96 7.27 -1.86
C ASN A 141 -15.60 5.88 -2.05
N ALA A 142 -16.85 5.69 -1.60
CA ALA A 142 -17.61 4.47 -1.82
C ALA A 142 -18.07 4.27 -3.29
N LEU A 143 -17.88 5.26 -4.17
CA LEU A 143 -18.15 5.15 -5.60
C LEU A 143 -16.88 4.77 -6.40
N ILE A 144 -15.70 4.88 -5.78
CA ILE A 144 -14.42 4.56 -6.41
C ILE A 144 -14.20 3.05 -6.35
N LYS A 145 -13.84 2.47 -7.49
CA LYS A 145 -13.62 1.04 -7.66
C LYS A 145 -12.17 0.66 -7.36
N ASP A 146 -11.71 0.99 -6.16
CA ASP A 146 -10.33 0.75 -5.67
C ASP A 146 -10.20 -0.49 -4.78
N ASP A 147 -11.23 -1.36 -4.75
CA ASP A 147 -11.24 -2.59 -3.94
C ASP A 147 -11.17 -3.87 -4.77
N TYR A 148 -10.96 -4.97 -4.06
CA TYR A 148 -10.93 -6.31 -4.62
C TYR A 148 -11.35 -7.35 -3.57
N THR A 149 -11.83 -8.49 -4.03
CA THR A 149 -12.05 -9.68 -3.23
C THR A 149 -11.36 -10.86 -3.88
N PHE A 150 -11.10 -11.92 -3.12
CA PHE A 150 -10.47 -13.11 -3.65
C PHE A 150 -10.92 -14.36 -2.89
N LEU A 151 -10.96 -15.47 -3.62
CA LEU A 151 -11.39 -16.77 -3.10
C LEU A 151 -10.18 -17.64 -2.86
N THR A 152 -10.08 -18.20 -1.67
CA THR A 152 -9.00 -19.09 -1.26
C THR A 152 -9.55 -20.38 -0.67
N ALA A 153 -8.76 -21.44 -0.73
CA ALA A 153 -9.00 -22.62 0.09
C ALA A 153 -7.67 -23.23 0.54
N GLU A 154 -7.68 -23.73 1.76
CA GLU A 154 -6.60 -24.54 2.29
C GLU A 154 -6.70 -25.96 1.75
N LYS A 155 -5.55 -26.53 1.42
CA LYS A 155 -5.42 -27.92 1.01
C LYS A 155 -4.24 -28.54 1.73
N SER A 156 -4.54 -29.42 2.67
CA SER A 156 -3.55 -30.30 3.30
C SER A 156 -3.12 -31.37 2.32
N THR A 157 -1.83 -31.47 2.07
CA THR A 157 -1.24 -32.52 1.22
C THR A 157 -0.20 -33.32 2.00
N ILE A 158 0.19 -34.48 1.48
CA ILE A 158 1.28 -35.29 2.07
C ILE A 158 2.64 -34.55 2.11
N TYR A 159 2.78 -33.46 1.35
CA TYR A 159 3.98 -32.60 1.29
C TYR A 159 3.85 -31.34 2.17
N GLY A 160 2.81 -31.27 3.00
CA GLY A 160 2.48 -30.13 3.84
C GLY A 160 1.25 -29.36 3.36
N ASP A 161 0.79 -28.44 4.21
CA ASP A 161 -0.36 -27.60 3.89
C ASP A 161 -0.01 -26.61 2.77
N SER A 162 -1.03 -26.25 1.99
CA SER A 162 -0.95 -25.26 0.90
C SER A 162 -2.20 -24.39 0.86
N ILE A 163 -2.04 -23.14 0.40
CA ILE A 163 -3.17 -22.24 0.13
C ILE A 163 -3.27 -22.03 -1.37
N ASN A 164 -4.46 -22.24 -1.92
CA ASN A 164 -4.75 -22.00 -3.33
C ASN A 164 -5.67 -20.79 -3.46
N ILE A 165 -5.32 -19.86 -4.35
CA ILE A 165 -6.18 -18.76 -4.76
C ILE A 165 -6.91 -19.18 -6.05
N TYR A 166 -8.24 -19.23 -5.99
CA TYR A 166 -9.10 -19.71 -7.09
C TYR A 166 -9.64 -18.59 -7.96
N GLY A 167 -9.84 -17.41 -7.38
CA GLY A 167 -10.41 -16.27 -8.07
C GLY A 167 -10.02 -14.97 -7.39
N VAL A 168 -9.94 -13.92 -8.21
CA VAL A 168 -9.82 -12.54 -7.78
C VAL A 168 -10.88 -11.77 -8.55
N GLU A 169 -11.67 -10.99 -7.84
CA GLU A 169 -12.56 -9.99 -8.40
C GLU A 169 -12.03 -8.63 -7.97
N SER A 170 -11.65 -7.77 -8.92
CA SER A 170 -11.16 -6.42 -8.66
C SER A 170 -12.10 -5.37 -9.23
N TYR A 171 -11.80 -4.10 -8.99
CA TYR A 171 -12.66 -2.97 -9.37
C TYR A 171 -14.01 -2.99 -8.65
N ILE A 172 -13.96 -3.36 -7.37
CA ILE A 172 -15.11 -3.35 -6.49
C ILE A 172 -15.15 -2.01 -5.76
N ALA A 173 -16.36 -1.48 -5.59
CA ALA A 173 -16.61 -0.29 -4.81
C ALA A 173 -16.68 -0.63 -3.31
N LYS A 174 -15.99 0.13 -2.47
CA LYS A 174 -15.99 -0.11 -1.02
C LYS A 174 -17.31 0.33 -0.39
N PRO A 175 -17.81 -0.38 0.64
CA PRO A 175 -18.84 0.18 1.47
C PRO A 175 -18.34 1.50 2.11
N PRO A 176 -19.23 2.47 2.38
CA PRO A 176 -18.83 3.69 3.07
C PRO A 176 -18.20 3.36 4.41
N THR A 177 -16.97 3.81 4.63
CA THR A 177 -16.28 3.67 5.92
C THR A 177 -16.04 5.06 6.50
N ASN A 178 -15.88 5.16 7.82
CA ASN A 178 -15.52 6.43 8.49
C ASN A 178 -14.06 6.84 8.23
N GLN A 179 -13.45 6.34 7.15
CA GLN A 179 -12.07 6.66 6.78
C GLN A 179 -11.93 8.14 6.45
N GLN A 180 -10.70 8.61 6.61
CA GLN A 180 -10.31 9.98 6.31
C GLN A 180 -10.54 10.29 4.82
N THR A 181 -10.95 11.53 4.55
CA THR A 181 -11.12 12.05 3.19
C THR A 181 -9.84 11.85 2.39
N LYS A 182 -9.94 11.19 1.23
CA LYS A 182 -8.82 10.98 0.31
C LYS A 182 -8.84 12.01 -0.80
N THR A 183 -7.71 12.17 -1.47
CA THR A 183 -7.58 12.94 -2.71
C THR A 183 -7.10 12.03 -3.85
N LEU A 184 -7.15 12.53 -5.08
CA LEU A 184 -6.61 11.80 -6.24
C LEU A 184 -5.12 11.49 -6.07
N ASP A 185 -4.38 12.41 -5.45
CA ASP A 185 -2.97 12.27 -5.10
C ASP A 185 -2.73 11.11 -4.13
N ASP A 186 -3.60 10.94 -3.13
CA ASP A 186 -3.48 9.83 -2.17
C ASP A 186 -3.70 8.47 -2.84
N LEU A 187 -4.64 8.39 -3.78
CA LEU A 187 -4.87 7.18 -4.57
C LEU A 187 -3.69 6.90 -5.50
N LEU A 188 -3.15 7.94 -6.15
CA LEU A 188 -2.02 7.82 -7.07
C LEU A 188 -0.76 7.37 -6.34
N ASP A 189 -0.38 8.06 -5.26
CA ASP A 189 0.77 7.69 -4.44
C ASP A 189 0.58 6.30 -3.83
N GLY A 190 -0.64 5.97 -3.37
CA GLY A 190 -0.98 4.66 -2.83
C GLY A 190 -0.81 3.51 -3.85
N LEU A 191 -1.25 3.67 -5.10
CA LEU A 191 -1.07 2.64 -6.13
C LEU A 191 0.39 2.49 -6.56
N ILE A 192 1.15 3.59 -6.63
CA ILE A 192 2.60 3.52 -6.90
C ILE A 192 3.31 2.78 -5.75
N SER A 193 2.90 3.02 -4.50
CA SER A 193 3.40 2.27 -3.34
C SER A 193 3.04 0.78 -3.41
N ALA A 194 1.83 0.45 -3.85
CA ALA A 194 1.36 -0.94 -3.97
C ALA A 194 2.02 -1.71 -5.12
N ASP A 195 2.40 -1.03 -6.21
CA ASP A 195 3.17 -1.60 -7.32
C ASP A 195 4.65 -1.66 -6.92
N MET A 196 5.03 -2.71 -6.18
CA MET A 196 6.33 -2.79 -5.52
C MET A 196 7.50 -2.81 -6.51
N ASP A 197 7.32 -3.48 -7.65
CA ASP A 197 8.37 -3.62 -8.68
C ASP A 197 8.27 -2.59 -9.83
N LEU A 198 7.26 -1.70 -9.76
CA LEU A 198 6.99 -0.64 -10.73
C LEU A 198 6.79 -1.18 -12.15
N ASN A 199 6.09 -2.31 -12.29
CA ASN A 199 5.83 -2.96 -13.58
C ASN A 199 4.50 -2.51 -14.24
N GLY A 200 3.71 -1.71 -13.54
CA GLY A 200 2.40 -1.22 -13.97
C GLY A 200 1.24 -2.16 -13.62
N LYS A 201 1.45 -3.09 -12.69
CA LYS A 201 0.44 -4.03 -12.19
C LYS A 201 0.62 -4.17 -10.69
N VAL A 202 -0.48 -4.16 -9.96
CA VAL A 202 -0.50 -4.55 -8.55
C VAL A 202 -1.03 -5.96 -8.48
N THR A 203 -0.21 -6.90 -8.02
CA THR A 203 -0.64 -8.28 -7.75
C THR A 203 -1.13 -8.45 -6.32
N LEU A 204 -1.91 -9.51 -6.07
CA LEU A 204 -2.36 -9.86 -4.73
C LEU A 204 -1.18 -10.08 -3.77
N LYS A 205 -0.11 -10.71 -4.26
CA LYS A 205 1.15 -10.89 -3.53
C LYS A 205 1.77 -9.57 -3.07
N GLU A 206 1.82 -8.56 -3.94
CA GLU A 206 2.40 -7.26 -3.62
C GLU A 206 1.53 -6.50 -2.64
N HIS A 207 0.22 -6.50 -2.89
CA HIS A 207 -0.73 -5.84 -2.00
C HIS A 207 -0.64 -6.40 -0.57
N LEU A 208 -0.70 -7.73 -0.40
CA LEU A 208 -0.69 -8.35 0.92
C LEU A 208 0.65 -8.19 1.64
N LYS A 209 1.77 -8.14 0.90
CA LYS A 209 3.08 -7.81 1.49
C LYS A 209 3.14 -6.39 2.05
N ASN A 210 2.45 -5.45 1.41
CA ASN A 210 2.42 -4.05 1.83
C ASN A 210 1.51 -3.81 3.04
N THR A 211 0.45 -4.60 3.18
CA THR A 211 -0.55 -4.42 4.24
C THR A 211 -0.29 -5.26 5.49
N GLU A 212 0.28 -6.47 5.37
CA GLU A 212 0.26 -7.46 6.45
C GLU A 212 1.41 -8.47 6.38
N GLY A 213 2.40 -8.33 7.27
CA GLY A 213 3.36 -9.40 7.63
C GLY A 213 3.86 -10.29 6.49
N SER A 214 4.00 -11.61 6.75
CA SER A 214 4.25 -12.56 5.66
C SER A 214 2.96 -12.80 4.88
N LEU A 215 3.04 -12.92 3.54
CA LEU A 215 1.89 -13.23 2.68
C LEU A 215 1.08 -14.44 3.18
N TYR A 216 1.76 -15.43 3.74
CA TYR A 216 1.13 -16.60 4.33
C TYR A 216 0.27 -16.24 5.55
N THR A 217 0.81 -15.44 6.45
CA THR A 217 0.11 -14.97 7.65
C THR A 217 -1.14 -14.18 7.27
N ALA A 218 -1.01 -13.24 6.34
CA ALA A 218 -2.12 -12.43 5.85
C ALA A 218 -3.26 -13.30 5.30
N ILE A 219 -2.96 -14.26 4.41
CA ILE A 219 -4.02 -15.12 3.85
C ILE A 219 -4.59 -16.07 4.92
N LYS A 220 -3.80 -16.52 5.88
CA LYS A 220 -4.29 -17.35 6.99
C LYS A 220 -5.24 -16.59 7.91
N GLU A 221 -4.94 -15.33 8.22
CA GLU A 221 -5.84 -14.45 8.96
C GLU A 221 -7.15 -14.22 8.20
N ILE A 222 -7.08 -14.03 6.88
CA ILE A 222 -8.26 -13.91 6.02
C ILE A 222 -9.09 -15.20 6.04
N LEU A 223 -8.47 -16.37 5.89
CA LEU A 223 -9.15 -17.66 6.00
C LEU A 223 -9.82 -17.85 7.37
N ASN A 224 -9.15 -17.48 8.46
CA ASN A 224 -9.68 -17.61 9.81
C ASN A 224 -10.79 -16.60 10.13
N SER A 225 -10.81 -15.45 9.45
CA SER A 225 -11.82 -14.39 9.65
C SER A 225 -13.06 -14.56 8.77
N GLN A 226 -12.96 -15.31 7.67
CA GLN A 226 -14.12 -15.78 6.93
C GLN A 226 -14.88 -16.79 7.81
N VAL A 227 -15.90 -16.31 8.51
CA VAL A 227 -16.87 -17.15 9.24
C VAL A 227 -17.34 -18.22 8.27
N ASN A 228 -17.02 -19.48 8.55
CA ASN A 228 -17.37 -20.64 7.72
C ASN A 228 -18.88 -20.58 7.44
N PRO A 229 -19.33 -20.35 6.20
CA PRO A 229 -20.77 -20.26 5.90
C PRO A 229 -21.51 -21.58 6.20
N LEU A 230 -20.77 -22.68 6.33
CA LEU A 230 -21.26 -24.01 6.68
C LEU A 230 -21.35 -24.29 8.20
N GLU A 231 -20.77 -23.45 9.06
CA GLU A 231 -20.86 -23.63 10.53
C GLU A 231 -22.22 -23.18 11.11
N ASN A 232 -23.00 -22.42 10.34
CA ASN A 232 -24.33 -21.93 10.74
C ASN A 232 -25.45 -23.00 10.70
N LEU A 233 -25.12 -24.28 10.49
CA LEU A 233 -26.09 -25.38 10.52
C LEU A 233 -26.10 -26.20 11.81
N ASN A 234 -25.26 -25.87 12.82
CA ASN A 234 -25.34 -26.50 14.14
C ASN A 234 -25.85 -25.51 15.21
N PRO A 235 -27.04 -25.72 15.78
CA PRO A 235 -27.64 -24.81 16.74
C PRO A 235 -27.12 -25.07 18.16
N THR A 236 -25.86 -24.79 18.45
CA THR A 236 -25.38 -24.64 19.84
C THR A 236 -23.94 -24.15 19.86
N GLN A 237 -23.64 -22.88 19.57
CA GLN A 237 -22.45 -22.20 20.10
C GLN A 237 -22.72 -20.71 20.33
N GLU A 238 -22.29 -20.22 21.49
CA GLU A 238 -22.60 -18.89 22.04
C GLU A 238 -22.07 -17.74 21.16
N ILE A 239 -22.95 -16.76 20.93
CA ILE A 239 -22.67 -15.55 20.15
C ILE A 239 -21.61 -14.71 20.87
N LYS A 240 -20.41 -14.59 20.29
CA LYS A 240 -19.39 -13.63 20.73
C LYS A 240 -19.80 -12.21 20.37
N THR A 241 -19.88 -11.33 21.38
CA THR A 241 -20.48 -9.99 21.27
C THR A 241 -19.51 -8.92 20.73
N PRO A 242 -20.02 -7.79 20.17
CA PRO A 242 -19.25 -6.72 19.51
C PRO A 242 -18.09 -6.11 20.30
N LYS A 243 -18.04 -6.28 21.63
CA LYS A 243 -16.94 -5.82 22.48
C LYS A 243 -15.61 -6.53 22.21
N GLN A 244 -15.62 -7.77 21.69
CA GLN A 244 -14.40 -8.54 21.45
C GLN A 244 -13.64 -8.08 20.18
N ARG A 245 -14.35 -7.67 19.12
CA ARG A 245 -13.70 -7.17 17.88
C ARG A 245 -12.96 -5.85 18.08
N VAL A 246 -13.53 -4.95 18.88
CA VAL A 246 -12.90 -3.67 19.24
C VAL A 246 -11.64 -3.88 20.07
N LEU A 247 -11.58 -4.94 20.88
CA LEU A 247 -10.40 -5.26 21.69
C LEU A 247 -9.21 -5.77 20.84
N GLU A 248 -9.46 -6.40 19.70
CA GLU A 248 -8.43 -6.99 18.81
C GLU A 248 -7.76 -5.92 17.93
N GLU A 249 -8.51 -4.98 17.36
CA GLU A 249 -7.93 -3.85 16.62
C GLU A 249 -7.10 -2.92 17.51
N ILE A 250 -7.59 -2.64 18.74
CA ILE A 250 -6.85 -1.84 19.72
C ILE A 250 -5.52 -2.52 20.09
N SER A 251 -5.48 -3.85 20.20
CA SER A 251 -4.25 -4.57 20.57
C SER A 251 -3.21 -4.65 19.44
N LYS A 252 -3.61 -4.57 18.16
CA LYS A 252 -2.69 -4.46 17.01
C LYS A 252 -2.01 -3.08 16.98
N GLN A 253 -2.77 -2.01 17.21
CA GLN A 253 -2.26 -0.64 17.17
C GLN A 253 -1.33 -0.33 18.35
N GLU A 254 -1.66 -0.84 19.54
CA GLU A 254 -0.79 -0.78 20.72
C GLU A 254 0.53 -1.55 20.50
N ALA A 255 0.48 -2.75 19.90
CA ALA A 255 1.69 -3.53 19.59
C ALA A 255 2.61 -2.81 18.59
N MET A 256 2.05 -2.17 17.55
CA MET A 256 2.83 -1.39 16.58
C MET A 256 3.48 -0.16 17.22
N ALA A 257 2.79 0.53 18.14
CA ALA A 257 3.35 1.65 18.87
C ALA A 257 4.51 1.22 19.79
N LEU A 258 4.42 0.03 20.40
CA LEU A 258 5.48 -0.54 21.22
C LEU A 258 6.71 -0.95 20.40
N LEU A 259 6.50 -1.54 19.21
CA LEU A 259 7.57 -1.86 18.28
C LEU A 259 8.30 -0.60 17.78
N ALA A 260 7.57 0.49 17.52
CA ALA A 260 8.16 1.78 17.17
C ALA A 260 8.99 2.38 18.33
N LYS A 261 8.58 2.15 19.59
CA LYS A 261 9.30 2.59 20.78
C LYS A 261 10.58 1.77 21.03
N ILE A 262 10.52 0.45 20.78
CA ILE A 262 11.70 -0.44 20.77
C ILE A 262 12.68 -0.01 19.67
N LYS A 263 12.19 0.38 18.48
CA LYS A 263 12.99 0.88 17.36
C LYS A 263 13.77 2.16 17.69
N GLN A 264 13.26 3.01 18.59
CA GLN A 264 13.95 4.24 19.00
C GLN A 264 14.99 4.01 20.11
N ASN A 265 14.73 3.07 21.04
CA ASN A 265 15.56 2.89 22.24
C ASN A 265 16.47 1.65 22.20
N GLY A 266 16.31 0.74 21.24
CA GLY A 266 17.17 -0.41 21.01
C GLY A 266 17.17 -1.50 22.10
N ASN A 267 16.29 -1.40 23.12
CA ASN A 267 16.29 -2.34 24.25
C ASN A 267 14.86 -2.65 24.75
N LEU A 268 14.51 -3.94 24.77
CA LEU A 268 13.25 -4.48 25.28
C LEU A 268 13.05 -4.26 26.79
N GLU A 269 14.13 -4.10 27.56
CA GLU A 269 14.05 -3.89 29.01
C GLU A 269 13.54 -2.49 29.39
N SER A 270 13.43 -1.58 28.41
CA SER A 270 12.85 -0.25 28.60
C SER A 270 11.31 -0.24 28.62
N LEU A 271 10.67 -1.37 28.28
CA LEU A 271 9.21 -1.50 28.29
C LEU A 271 8.70 -1.74 29.72
N SER A 272 7.64 -1.03 30.08
CA SER A 272 6.93 -1.28 31.35
C SER A 272 6.27 -2.67 31.36
N PRO A 273 5.94 -3.23 32.54
CA PRO A 273 5.34 -4.56 32.64
C PRO A 273 4.05 -4.73 31.82
N LYS A 274 3.20 -3.69 31.76
CA LYS A 274 1.97 -3.68 30.94
C LYS A 274 2.25 -3.66 29.44
N GLU A 275 3.29 -2.95 29.02
CA GLU A 275 3.71 -2.90 27.62
C GLU A 275 4.30 -4.24 27.17
N LYS A 276 5.07 -4.90 28.04
CA LYS A 276 5.56 -6.27 27.80
C LYS A 276 4.40 -7.26 27.68
N GLU A 277 3.37 -7.15 28.52
CA GLU A 277 2.17 -8.01 28.46
C GLU A 277 1.36 -7.81 27.16
N ALA A 278 1.19 -6.57 26.70
CA ALA A 278 0.53 -6.27 25.43
C ALA A 278 1.30 -6.83 24.22
N LEU A 279 2.64 -6.69 24.23
CA LEU A 279 3.51 -7.27 23.20
C LEU A 279 3.43 -8.80 23.22
N GLN A 280 3.44 -9.42 24.40
CA GLN A 280 3.26 -10.87 24.57
C GLN A 280 1.91 -11.37 24.03
N LYS A 281 0.84 -10.58 24.22
CA LYS A 281 -0.49 -10.89 23.68
C LYS A 281 -0.52 -10.81 22.16
N TYR A 282 0.22 -9.90 21.54
CA TYR A 282 0.34 -9.82 20.08
C TYR A 282 1.11 -11.02 19.49
N PHE A 283 2.23 -11.41 20.11
CA PHE A 283 3.00 -12.59 19.71
C PHE A 283 2.44 -13.92 20.27
N SER A 284 1.21 -13.93 20.77
CA SER A 284 0.62 -15.08 21.47
C SER A 284 0.56 -16.35 20.60
N ASN A 285 0.45 -16.21 19.28
CA ASN A 285 0.53 -17.33 18.32
C ASN A 285 1.93 -17.94 18.22
N GLU A 286 2.98 -17.11 18.21
CA GLU A 286 4.38 -17.57 18.22
C GLU A 286 4.69 -18.25 19.57
N MET A 287 4.13 -17.71 20.64
CA MET A 287 4.20 -18.27 21.99
C MET A 287 3.48 -19.63 22.10
N GLN A 288 2.30 -19.80 21.52
CA GLN A 288 1.63 -21.11 21.49
C GLN A 288 2.46 -22.17 20.74
N ARG A 289 3.15 -21.77 19.66
CA ARG A 289 4.06 -22.66 18.91
C ARG A 289 5.28 -23.07 19.75
N ILE A 290 5.90 -22.13 20.47
CA ILE A 290 7.07 -22.40 21.33
C ILE A 290 6.69 -23.23 22.58
N LYS A 291 5.51 -22.98 23.17
CA LYS A 291 4.96 -23.78 24.28
C LYS A 291 4.66 -25.22 23.89
N GLN A 292 4.22 -25.46 22.65
CA GLN A 292 3.97 -26.80 22.13
C GLN A 292 5.27 -27.58 21.87
N GLU A 293 6.39 -26.89 21.60
CA GLU A 293 7.66 -27.56 21.33
C GLU A 293 8.41 -27.98 22.60
N LYS A 294 8.53 -27.16 23.66
CA LYS A 294 9.26 -27.56 24.90
C LYS A 294 8.75 -26.84 26.16
N ASN A 295 8.25 -27.61 27.13
CA ASN A 295 7.63 -27.20 28.40
C ASN A 295 8.59 -26.51 29.41
N ASP A 296 9.17 -25.35 29.11
CA ASP A 296 9.82 -24.50 30.13
C ASP A 296 9.71 -22.99 29.82
N LEU A 297 9.38 -22.22 30.87
CA LEU A 297 9.01 -20.80 30.81
C LEU A 297 10.24 -19.88 30.59
N GLU A 298 11.39 -20.25 31.14
CA GLU A 298 12.63 -19.46 31.02
C GLU A 298 13.19 -19.53 29.60
N THR A 299 13.20 -20.75 29.04
CA THR A 299 13.59 -21.01 27.65
C THR A 299 12.64 -20.33 26.66
N THR A 300 11.34 -20.34 26.95
CA THR A 300 10.31 -19.66 26.17
C THR A 300 10.53 -18.15 26.10
N ASN A 301 10.82 -17.51 27.24
CA ASN A 301 11.06 -16.06 27.30
C ASN A 301 12.34 -15.65 26.56
N LYS A 302 13.39 -16.48 26.64
CA LYS A 302 14.63 -16.27 25.89
C LYS A 302 14.40 -16.32 24.36
N HIS A 303 13.70 -17.36 23.89
CA HIS A 303 13.39 -17.51 22.46
C HIS A 303 12.44 -16.43 21.94
N LEU A 304 11.50 -15.96 22.77
CA LEU A 304 10.65 -14.81 22.42
C LEU A 304 11.48 -13.54 22.24
N ASN A 305 12.42 -13.29 23.16
CA ASN A 305 13.34 -12.16 23.04
C ASN A 305 14.23 -12.28 21.80
N GLU A 306 14.72 -13.48 21.47
CA GLU A 306 15.49 -13.73 20.24
C GLU A 306 14.65 -13.54 18.97
N ALA A 307 13.39 -13.97 18.95
CA ALA A 307 12.48 -13.77 17.82
C ALA A 307 12.16 -12.28 17.60
N ILE A 308 11.94 -11.54 18.68
CA ILE A 308 11.70 -10.09 18.61
C ILE A 308 12.98 -9.36 18.17
N GLN A 309 14.14 -9.76 18.67
CA GLN A 309 15.42 -9.16 18.26
C GLN A 309 15.76 -9.47 16.79
N ASN A 310 15.61 -10.72 16.34
CA ASN A 310 15.81 -11.08 14.93
C ASN A 310 14.86 -10.30 14.00
N PHE A 311 13.59 -10.16 14.38
CA PHE A 311 12.63 -9.38 13.61
C PHE A 311 12.99 -7.89 13.59
N SER A 312 13.45 -7.35 14.72
CA SER A 312 13.93 -5.97 14.84
C SER A 312 15.18 -5.73 13.97
N GLU A 313 16.17 -6.63 14.02
CA GLU A 313 17.39 -6.57 13.21
C GLU A 313 17.12 -6.71 11.70
N GLN A 314 16.18 -7.57 11.30
CA GLN A 314 15.75 -7.73 9.90
C GLN A 314 15.04 -6.50 9.35
N ILE A 315 14.27 -5.77 10.17
CA ILE A 315 13.69 -4.48 9.80
C ILE A 315 14.78 -3.38 9.70
N LEU A 316 15.85 -3.50 10.49
CA LEU A 316 16.92 -2.50 10.56
C LEU A 316 17.99 -2.65 9.47
N SER A 317 18.24 -3.85 8.92
CA SER A 317 19.41 -4.11 8.08
C SER A 317 19.34 -3.65 6.61
N LYS A 318 18.19 -3.16 6.10
CA LYS A 318 17.98 -2.87 4.65
C LYS A 318 18.36 -4.03 3.71
N GLU A 319 18.57 -5.24 4.21
CA GLU A 319 18.69 -6.42 3.35
C GLU A 319 17.30 -6.72 2.79
N SER A 320 17.15 -6.51 1.49
CA SER A 320 16.10 -7.11 0.70
C SER A 320 15.96 -8.58 1.07
N LEU A 321 14.72 -9.04 1.29
CA LEU A 321 14.37 -10.46 1.41
C LEU A 321 14.85 -11.23 0.16
N ILE A 322 16.11 -11.62 0.12
CA ILE A 322 16.64 -12.60 -0.82
C ILE A 322 16.38 -13.96 -0.18
N PHE A 323 15.30 -14.62 -0.58
CA PHE A 323 15.22 -16.06 -0.43
C PHE A 323 16.04 -16.67 -1.55
N GLU A 324 17.26 -17.11 -1.21
CA GLU A 324 18.04 -17.99 -2.08
C GLU A 324 17.21 -19.21 -2.45
N THR A 325 16.98 -19.38 -3.75
CA THR A 325 16.51 -20.63 -4.33
C THR A 325 17.67 -21.62 -4.29
N LYS A 326 17.63 -22.61 -3.40
CA LYS A 326 18.39 -23.84 -3.65
C LYS A 326 17.63 -24.69 -4.67
N ALA A 327 18.39 -25.09 -5.69
CA ALA A 327 17.99 -25.85 -6.88
C ALA A 327 17.32 -27.19 -6.56
#